data_AF-A0A5E4EYP1-F1
#
_entry.id   AF-A0A5E4EYP1-F1
#
_cell.length_a   1.000
_cell.length_b   1.000
_cell.length_c   1.000
_cell.angle_alpha   90.00
_cell.angle_beta   90.00
_cell.angle_gamma   90.00
#
_symmetry.space_group_name_H-M   'P 1'
#
loop_
_entity.id
_entity.type
_entity.pdbx_description
1 polymer ?
#
loop_
_entity_poly.entity_id
_entity_poly.type
_entity_poly.pdbx_seq_one_letter_code
_entity_poly.pdbx_strand_id
1 'polypeptide(L)' 'MGSLINLKHLYVEWCEVLESLPKGIGRLTSLRTLDVFLCDAGDQEALQLGDLRNLNLEGFLYVKLVGDATNTSEVEKAQL' A
#
# COMPACT_ATOMS: atom_id res chain seq x y z
N MET A 1 1.39 -2.91 21.12
CA MET A 1 2.15 -3.20 19.89
C MET A 1 3.04 -2.01 19.59
N GLY A 2 4.34 -2.24 19.42
CA GLY A 2 5.31 -1.16 19.15
C GLY A 2 5.06 -0.54 17.77
N SER A 3 5.07 0.79 17.69
CA SER A 3 4.96 1.48 16.41
C SER A 3 6.36 1.60 15.80
N LEU A 4 6.52 1.08 14.58
CA LEU A 4 7.77 1.14 13.81
C LEU A 4 7.96 2.53 13.17
N ILE A 5 7.79 3.60 13.94
CA ILE A 5 7.75 5.00 13.45
C ILE A 5 9.01 5.43 12.68
N ASN A 6 10.13 4.72 12.88
CA ASN A 6 11.41 4.99 12.23
C ASN A 6 11.72 4.02 11.08
N LEU A 7 10.78 3.13 10.70
CA LEU A 7 10.96 2.24 9.56
C LEU A 7 11.12 3.06 8.28
N LYS A 8 12.19 2.81 7.53
CA LYS A 8 12.50 3.52 6.28
C LYS A 8 12.25 2.68 5.04
N HIS A 9 12.50 1.38 5.11
CA HIS A 9 12.40 0.49 3.96
C HIS A 9 11.60 -0.73 4.33
N LEU A 10 10.53 -0.99 3.58
CA LEU A 10 9.69 -2.17 3.70
C LEU A 10 9.65 -2.84 2.33
N TYR A 11 10.09 -4.10 2.28
CA TYR A 11 10.09 -4.92 1.08
C TYR A 11 9.22 -6.16 1.32
N VAL A 12 8.20 -6.34 0.48
CA VAL A 12 7.18 -7.40 0.60
C VAL A 12 6.78 -8.01 -0.74
N GLU A 13 7.46 -7.68 -1.85
CA GLU A 13 7.19 -8.21 -3.20
C GLU A 13 7.10 -9.75 -3.25
N TRP A 14 8.00 -10.43 -2.54
CA TRP A 14 8.12 -11.89 -2.56
C TRP A 14 7.26 -12.58 -1.47
N CYS A 15 6.39 -11.84 -0.81
CA CYS A 15 5.43 -12.42 0.15
C CYS A 15 4.19 -12.92 -0.60
N GLU A 16 4.26 -14.15 -1.13
CA GLU A 16 3.19 -14.74 -1.97
C GLU A 16 1.83 -14.88 -1.26
N VAL A 17 1.83 -15.04 0.06
CA VAL A 17 0.62 -15.16 0.90
C VAL A 17 0.07 -13.82 1.38
N LEU A 18 0.74 -12.70 1.03
CA LEU A 18 0.31 -11.38 1.46
C LEU A 18 -0.85 -10.90 0.57
N GLU A 19 -2.04 -10.82 1.16
CA GLU A 19 -3.26 -10.42 0.46
C GLU A 19 -3.49 -8.90 0.54
N SER A 20 -3.14 -8.28 1.67
CA SER A 20 -3.26 -6.84 1.87
C SER A 20 -2.15 -6.29 2.75
N LEU A 21 -1.92 -4.98 2.65
CA LEU A 21 -1.09 -4.22 3.59
C LEU A 21 -1.99 -3.57 4.62
N PRO A 22 -1.69 -3.58 5.93
CA PRO A 22 -2.56 -2.97 6.92
C PRO A 22 -2.56 -1.45 6.82
N LYS A 23 -3.71 -0.80 7.03
CA LYS A 23 -3.90 0.66 7.01
C LYS A 23 -2.91 1.44 7.88
N GLY A 24 -2.43 0.81 8.95
CA GLY A 24 -1.39 1.37 9.83
C GLY A 24 -0.10 1.76 9.11
N ILE A 25 0.21 1.19 7.93
CA ILE A 25 1.37 1.57 7.12
C ILE A 25 1.31 3.04 6.71
N GLY A 26 0.12 3.59 6.43
CA GLY A 26 -0.05 5.01 6.07
C GLY A 26 0.40 5.99 7.16
N ARG A 27 0.66 5.51 8.40
CA ARG A 27 1.18 6.31 9.52
C ARG A 27 2.70 6.29 9.63
N LEU A 28 3.39 5.49 8.83
CA LEU A 28 4.85 5.35 8.85
C LEU A 28 5.50 6.50 8.05
N THR A 29 5.47 7.71 8.60
CA THR A 29 5.96 8.93 7.90
C THR A 29 7.47 8.93 7.59
N SER A 30 8.24 8.08 8.28
CA SER A 30 9.66 7.85 7.97
C SER A 30 9.88 6.87 6.81
N LEU A 31 8.83 6.20 6.33
CA LEU A 31 8.94 5.23 5.25
C LEU A 31 9.32 5.96 3.96
N ARG A 32 10.32 5.41 3.29
CA ARG A 32 10.90 5.89 2.02
C ARG A 32 10.78 4.85 0.93
N THR A 33 10.79 3.57 1.26
CA THR A 33 10.63 2.50 0.28
C THR A 33 9.51 1.57 0.68
N LEU A 34 8.58 1.37 -0.26
CA LEU A 34 7.59 0.31 -0.30
C LEU A 34 7.68 -0.25 -1.72
N ASP A 35 8.08 -1.51 -1.86
CA ASP A 35 8.32 -2.13 -3.17
C ASP A 35 7.03 -2.54 -3.89
N VAL A 36 6.01 -2.98 -3.14
CA VAL A 36 4.69 -3.31 -3.68
C VAL A 36 3.55 -2.72 -2.86
N PHE A 37 2.56 -2.16 -3.55
CA PHE A 37 1.26 -1.76 -3.03
C PHE A 37 0.20 -2.75 -3.52
N LEU A 38 -0.40 -3.47 -2.58
CA LEU A 38 -1.52 -4.38 -2.81
C LEU A 38 -2.82 -3.57 -2.70
N CYS A 39 -3.48 -3.33 -3.83
CA CYS A 39 -4.73 -2.60 -3.89
C CYS A 39 -5.89 -3.59 -3.80
N ASP A 40 -6.52 -3.63 -2.62
CA ASP A 40 -7.78 -4.33 -2.38
C ASP A 40 -8.85 -3.30 -1.98
N ALA A 41 -9.85 -3.12 -2.85
CA ALA A 41 -10.93 -2.16 -2.66
C ALA A 41 -12.03 -2.69 -1.69
N GLY A 42 -11.99 -3.97 -1.34
CA GLY A 42 -12.95 -4.61 -0.45
C GLY A 42 -12.59 -4.52 1.03
N ASP A 43 -11.30 -4.34 1.35
CA ASP A 43 -10.80 -4.36 2.73
C ASP A 43 -10.57 -2.94 3.29
N GLN A 44 -11.48 -2.47 4.15
CA GLN A 44 -11.38 -1.15 4.80
C GLN A 44 -10.24 -1.04 5.83
N GLU A 45 -9.73 -2.17 6.31
CA GLU A 45 -8.59 -2.26 7.23
C GLU A 45 -7.25 -2.37 6.48
N ALA A 46 -7.30 -2.55 5.16
CA ALA A 46 -6.13 -2.48 4.29
C ALA A 46 -5.71 -1.03 4.01
N LEU A 47 -4.46 -0.88 3.58
CA LEU A 47 -3.85 0.33 3.08
C LEU A 47 -4.55 0.71 1.78
N GLN A 48 -5.15 1.89 1.77
CA GLN A 48 -5.88 2.39 0.62
C GLN A 48 -5.03 3.37 -0.18
N LEU A 49 -5.40 3.61 -1.45
CA LEU A 49 -4.68 4.54 -2.33
C LEU A 49 -4.53 5.94 -1.70
N GLY A 50 -5.57 6.40 -0.98
CA GLY A 50 -5.55 7.67 -0.27
C GLY A 50 -4.50 7.73 0.86
N ASP A 51 -4.19 6.60 1.50
CA ASP A 51 -3.21 6.53 2.58
C ASP A 51 -1.78 6.69 2.06
N LEU A 52 -1.52 6.34 0.80
CA LEU A 52 -0.21 6.56 0.17
C LEU A 52 0.18 8.04 0.11
N ARG A 53 -0.79 8.96 0.11
CA ARG A 53 -0.54 10.41 0.15
C ARG A 53 0.15 10.87 1.43
N ASN A 54 0.05 10.07 2.50
CA ASN A 54 0.73 10.36 3.77
C ASN A 54 2.19 9.87 3.79
N LEU A 55 2.60 9.11 2.77
CA LEU A 55 3.93 8.54 2.64
C LEU A 55 4.75 9.38 1.66
N ASN A 56 6.01 9.64 2.02
CA ASN A 56 6.98 10.27 1.12
C ASN A 56 7.88 9.19 0.52
N LEU A 57 7.27 8.34 -0.33
CA LEU A 57 7.96 7.23 -0.98
C LEU A 57 8.92 7.78 -2.05
N GLU A 58 10.10 7.18 -2.10
CA GLU A 58 11.18 7.46 -3.04
C GLU A 58 11.37 6.24 -3.95
N GLY A 59 11.71 6.47 -5.22
CA GLY A 59 11.96 5.41 -6.19
C GLY A 59 10.70 4.87 -6.85
N PHE A 60 10.64 3.54 -7.03
CA PHE A 60 9.56 2.86 -7.73
C PHE A 60 8.61 2.16 -6.76
N LEU A 61 7.32 2.18 -7.07
CA LEU A 61 6.28 1.45 -6.37
C LEU A 61 5.54 0.56 -7.38
N TYR A 62 5.57 -0.75 -7.18
CA TYR A 62 4.76 -1.67 -7.98
C TYR A 62 3.34 -1.72 -7.43
N VAL A 63 2.32 -1.49 -8.27
CA VAL A 63 0.92 -1.61 -7.85
C VAL A 63 0.35 -2.92 -8.36
N LYS A 64 -0.12 -3.76 -7.44
CA LYS A 64 -0.78 -5.02 -7.74
C LYS A 64 -2.23 -4.94 -7.30
N LEU A 65 -3.16 -5.11 -8.24
CA LEU A 65 -4.58 -5.25 -7.93
C LEU A 65 -4.81 -6.66 -7.37
N VAL A 66 -5.48 -6.75 -6.22
CA VAL A 66 -5.83 -8.00 -5.56
C VAL A 66 -7.35 -8.09 -5.47
N GLY A 67 -7.92 -9.27 -5.77
CA GLY A 67 -9.37 -9.49 -5.81
C GLY A 67 -9.96 -9.58 -7.22
N ASP A 68 -11.28 -9.82 -7.29
CA ASP A 68 -12.03 -9.85 -8.56
C ASP A 68 -12.18 -8.43 -9.09
N ALA A 69 -11.36 -8.07 -10.08
CA ALA A 69 -11.19 -6.73 -10.64
C ALA A 69 -12.42 -6.19 -11.42
N THR A 70 -13.64 -6.64 -11.08
CA THR A 70 -14.88 -6.21 -11.73
C THR A 70 -15.35 -4.82 -11.28
N ASN A 71 -14.88 -4.30 -10.15
CA ASN A 71 -15.04 -2.89 -9.80
C ASN A 71 -13.94 -2.03 -10.42
N THR A 72 -14.13 -1.76 -11.70
CA THR A 72 -13.37 -0.82 -12.56
C THR A 72 -13.28 0.62 -12.04
N SER A 73 -13.89 0.95 -10.89
CA SER A 73 -13.98 2.33 -10.37
C SER A 73 -12.69 2.89 -9.78
N GLU A 74 -11.70 2.07 -9.41
CA GLU A 74 -10.49 2.57 -8.72
C GLU A 74 -9.33 2.89 -9.67
N VAL A 75 -9.25 2.24 -10.85
CA VAL A 75 -8.28 2.62 -11.90
C VAL A 75 -8.56 4.05 -12.40
N GLU A 76 -9.83 4.47 -12.38
CA GLU A 76 -10.23 5.84 -12.74
C GLU A 76 -9.92 6.89 -11.65
N LYS A 77 -9.80 6.49 -10.37
CA LYS A 77 -9.44 7.41 -9.29
C LYS A 77 -7.92 7.61 -9.16
N ALA A 78 -7.13 6.71 -9.73
CA ALA A 78 -5.69 6.87 -9.91
C ALA A 78 -5.39 7.78 -11.12
N GLN A 79 -5.96 8.98 -11.15
CA GLN A 79 -5.48 10.02 -12.07
C GLN A 79 -4.12 10.51 -11.57
N LEU A 80 -3.06 10.07 -12.28
CA LEU A 80 -1.73 10.70 -12.31
C LEU A 80 -1.82 12.11 -12.92
#